data_AF-A0A2V8DHS1-F1
#
_entry.id   AF-A0A2V8DHS1-F1
#
_cell.length_a   1.000
_cell.length_b   1.000
_cell.length_c   1.000
_cell.angle_alpha   90.00
_cell.angle_beta   90.00
_cell.angle_gamma   90.00
#
_symmetry.space_group_name_H-M   'P 1'
#
loop_
_entity.id
_entity.type
_entity.pdbx_description
1 polymer ?
#
loop_
_entity_poly.entity_id
_entity_poly.type
_entity_poly.pdbx_seq_one_letter_code
_entity_poly.pdbx_strand_id
1 'polypeptide(L)' 'MLSKSLKTLEVRTCEQWREWLTEHLDSESEVWLVFHKRQTGLPSIAYDDALDEALCFGWIDSL' A
#
# COMPACT_ATOMS: atom_id res chain seq x y z
N MET A 1 3.15 -24.36 11.07
CA MET A 1 2.62 -23.54 9.96
C MET A 1 2.18 -22.22 10.55
N LEU A 2 2.98 -21.15 10.37
CA LEU A 2 2.60 -19.83 10.87
C LEU A 2 1.53 -19.27 9.94
N SER A 3 0.32 -19.13 10.47
CA SER A 3 -0.73 -18.27 9.91
C SER A 3 -0.19 -16.85 9.87
N LYS A 4 0.38 -16.43 8.74
CA LYS A 4 0.77 -15.04 8.53
C LYS A 4 -0.52 -14.23 8.38
N SER A 5 -0.88 -13.46 9.41
CA SER A 5 -2.00 -12.53 9.30
C SER A 5 -1.59 -11.41 8.36
N LEU A 6 -2.24 -11.37 7.21
CA LEU A 6 -2.05 -10.32 6.22
C LEU A 6 -2.43 -8.97 6.82
N LYS A 7 -1.51 -7.99 6.75
CA LYS A 7 -1.75 -6.64 7.23
C LYS A 7 -2.50 -5.85 6.18
N THR A 8 -3.61 -5.25 6.58
CA THR A 8 -4.34 -4.26 5.78
C THR A 8 -3.86 -2.88 6.18
N LEU A 9 -3.49 -2.08 5.19
CA LEU A 9 -2.99 -0.72 5.36
C LEU A 9 -3.95 0.27 4.71
N GLU A 10 -4.42 1.22 5.52
CA GLU A 10 -5.22 2.35 5.06
C GLU A 10 -4.33 3.61 5.02
N VAL A 11 -3.94 4.02 3.83
CA VAL A 11 -3.28 5.31 3.57
C VAL A 11 -4.11 6.09 2.57
N ARG A 12 -4.08 7.42 2.70
CA ARG A 12 -4.93 8.32 1.91
C ARG A 12 -4.15 9.18 0.94
N THR A 13 -2.83 9.22 1.06
CA THR A 13 -1.92 10.03 0.23
C THR A 13 -0.69 9.23 -0.17
N CYS A 14 -0.04 9.65 -1.27
CA CYS A 14 1.23 9.05 -1.72
C CYS A 14 2.35 9.23 -0.69
N GLU A 15 2.35 10.35 0.03
CA GLU A 15 3.33 10.62 1.09
C GLU A 15 3.23 9.57 2.21
N GLN A 16 2.02 9.30 2.70
CA GLN A 16 1.80 8.26 3.73
C GLN A 16 2.20 6.87 3.23
N TRP A 17 1.95 6.58 1.96
CA TRP A 17 2.36 5.32 1.35
C TRP A 17 3.89 5.19 1.28
N ARG A 18 4.58 6.25 0.83
CA ARG A 18 6.04 6.31 0.76
C ARG A 18 6.70 6.23 2.13
N GLU A 19 6.16 6.90 3.14
CA GLU A 19 6.63 6.81 4.53
C GLU A 19 6.54 5.37 5.02
N TRP A 20 5.39 4.72 4.80
CA TRP A 20 5.21 3.33 5.20
C TRP A 20 6.20 2.39 4.50
N LEU A 21 6.36 2.52 3.18
CA LEU A 21 7.33 1.74 2.41
C LEU A 21 8.75 1.93 2.91
N THR A 22 9.15 3.16 3.21
CA THR A 22 10.49 3.48 3.71
C THR A 22 10.79 2.78 5.04
N GLU A 23 9.79 2.71 5.92
CA GLU A 23 9.94 2.08 7.23
C GLU A 23 9.83 0.55 7.19
N HIS A 24 9.07 -0.02 6.24
CA HIS A 24 8.66 -1.42 6.27
C HIS A 24 9.25 -2.30 5.16
N LEU A 25 9.95 -1.72 4.18
CA LEU A 25 10.57 -2.41 3.03
C LEU A 25 11.31 -3.71 3.40
N ASP A 26 12.09 -3.70 4.48
CA ASP A 26 12.94 -4.83 4.89
C ASP A 26 12.23 -5.83 5.81
N SER A 27 11.10 -5.44 6.41
CA SER A 27 10.43 -6.19 7.47
C SER A 27 9.14 -6.89 7.01
N GLU A 28 8.46 -6.30 6.03
CA GLU A 28 7.21 -6.80 5.49
C GLU A 28 7.42 -7.36 4.08
N SER A 29 6.77 -8.48 3.79
CA SER A 29 6.88 -9.14 2.48
C SER A 29 5.68 -8.85 1.59
N GLU A 30 4.57 -8.42 2.19
CA GLU A 30 3.28 -8.24 1.55
C GLU A 30 2.40 -7.33 2.43
N VAL A 31 1.52 -6.56 1.80
CA VAL A 31 0.52 -5.73 2.47
C VAL A 31 -0.70 -5.57 1.57
N TRP A 32 -1.88 -5.45 2.16
CA TRP A 32 -3.10 -5.10 1.43
C TRP A 32 -3.35 -3.62 1.54
N LEU A 33 -3.17 -2.89 0.44
CA LEU A 33 -3.47 -1.48 0.38
C LEU A 33 -4.97 -1.25 0.13
N VAL A 34 -5.61 -0.44 0.96
CA VAL A 34 -7.04 -0.14 0.84
C VAL A 34 -7.26 1.06 -0.09
N PHE A 35 -8.09 0.85 -1.11
CA PHE A 35 -8.55 1.90 -2.01
C PHE A 35 -10.04 2.16 -1.81
N HIS A 36 -10.41 3.41 -1.54
CA HIS A 36 -11.82 3.79 -1.45
C HIS A 36 -12.39 4.10 -2.82
N LYS A 37 -13.60 3.60 -3.08
CA LYS A 37 -14.35 3.93 -4.31
C LYS A 37 -14.72 5.42 -4.30
N ARG A 38 -14.65 6.09 -5.45
CA ARG A 38 -14.99 7.52 -5.61
C ARG A 38 -16.35 7.91 -5.01
N GLN A 39 -17.33 6.99 -5.04
CA GLN A 39 -18.68 7.22 -4.51
C GLN A 39 -18.74 7.38 -2.97
N THR A 40 -17.72 6.94 -2.23
CA THR A 40 -17.70 7.07 -0.76
C THR A 40 -17.39 8.49 -0.30
N GLY A 41 -16.86 9.35 -1.18
CA GLY A 41 -16.38 10.70 -0.83
C GLY A 41 -15.15 10.72 0.08
N LEU A 42 -14.57 9.55 0.38
CA LEU A 42 -13.38 9.44 1.21
C LEU A 42 -12.11 9.68 0.37
N PRO A 43 -11.12 10.43 0.90
CA PRO A 43 -9.81 10.53 0.27
C PRO A 43 -9.17 9.15 0.12
N SER A 44 -8.59 8.89 -1.03
CA SER A 44 -7.86 7.67 -1.36
C SER A 44 -6.72 8.02 -2.31
N ILE A 45 -5.60 7.33 -2.16
CA ILE A 45 -4.52 7.36 -3.16
C ILE A 45 -5.05 6.82 -4.50
N ALA A 46 -4.56 7.35 -5.61
CA ALA A 46 -4.81 6.77 -6.92
C ALA A 46 -4.01 5.47 -7.06
N TYR A 47 -4.60 4.46 -7.72
CA TYR A 47 -3.93 3.17 -7.90
C TYR A 47 -2.59 3.32 -8.64
N ASP A 48 -2.56 4.09 -9.72
CA ASP A 48 -1.35 4.31 -10.51
C ASP A 48 -0.24 4.97 -9.68
N ASP A 49 -0.58 5.99 -8.87
CA ASP A 49 0.40 6.65 -7.99
C ASP A 49 0.91 5.67 -6.90
N ALA A 50 0.04 4.83 -6.35
CA ALA A 50 0.43 3.83 -5.36
C ALA A 50 1.39 2.78 -5.97
N LEU A 51 1.13 2.38 -7.21
CA LEU A 51 1.96 1.44 -7.95
C LEU A 51 3.32 2.03 -8.30
N ASP A 52 3.37 3.27 -8.82
CA ASP A 52 4.61 3.96 -9.13
C ASP A 52 5.52 4.09 -7.90
N GLU A 53 4.94 4.43 -6.75
CA GLU A 53 5.65 4.46 -5.48
C GLU A 53 6.13 3.05 -5.07
N ALA A 54 5.28 2.02 -5.16
CA ALA A 54 5.69 0.65 -4.84
C ALA A 54 6.90 0.19 -5.69
N LEU A 55 6.89 0.50 -6.99
CA LEU A 55 7.97 0.17 -7.92
C LEU A 55 9.29 0.87 -7.56
N CYS A 56 9.24 2.10 -7.02
CA CYS A 56 10.44 2.81 -6.55
C CYS A 56 11.14 2.08 -5.40
N PHE A 57 10.38 1.33 -4.60
CA PHE A 57 10.89 0.50 -3.51
C PHE A 57 11.07 -0.97 -3.92
N GLY A 58 10.90 -1.30 -5.21
CA GLY A 58 11.02 -2.66 -5.72
C GLY A 58 9.88 -3.60 -5.34
N TRP A 59 8.76 -3.06 -4.85
CA TRP A 59 7.54 -3.80 -4.59
C TRP A 59 6.71 -3.90 -5.87
N ILE A 60 5.97 -5.00 -6.00
CA ILE A 60 5.04 -5.25 -7.10
C ILE A 60 3.65 -5.52 -6.54
N ASP A 61 2.61 -5.22 -7.31
CA ASP A 61 1.28 -5.69 -7.00
C ASP A 61 1.08 -7.14 -7.47
N SER A 62 0.19 -7.86 -6.80
CA SER A 62 -0.24 -9.19 -7.23
C SER A 62 -1.49 -9.06 -8.10
N LEU A 63 -1.42 -9.53 -9.35
CA LEU A 63 -2.55 -9.62 -10.29
C LEU A 63 -3.72 -10.48 -9.76
#